data_AF-A0A537FJY4-F1
#
_entry.id   AF-A0A537FJY4-F1
#
_cell.length_a   1.000
_cell.length_b   1.000
_cell.length_c   1.000
_cell.angle_alpha   90.00
_cell.angle_beta   90.00
_cell.angle_gamma   90.00
#
_symmetry.space_group_name_H-M   'P 1'
#
loop_
_entity.id
_entity.type
_entity.pdbx_description
1 polymer ?
#
loop_
_entity_poly.entity_id
_entity_poly.type
_entity_poly.pdbx_seq_one_letter_code
_entity_poly.pdbx_strand_id
1 'polypeptide(L)' 'DLLGYANHVGLYSEEINPDTLEFMGNFPQAFSHMGLIMAAFELDNALDGK' A
#
# COMPACT_ATOMS: atom_id res chain seq x y z
N ASP A 1 -5.67 -1.77 -9.11
CA ASP A 1 -4.46 -1.02 -8.74
C ASP A 1 -4.47 -0.79 -7.24
N LEU A 2 -3.35 -1.01 -6.54
CA LEU A 2 -3.23 -0.85 -5.08
C LEU A 2 -3.45 0.60 -4.64
N LEU A 3 -3.02 1.57 -5.45
CA LEU A 3 -3.19 3.00 -5.16
C LEU A 3 -4.67 3.38 -5.03
N GLY A 4 -5.54 2.71 -5.80
CA GLY A 4 -6.98 2.93 -5.78
C GLY A 4 -7.70 2.42 -4.52
N TYR A 5 -7.03 1.62 -3.68
CA TYR A 5 -7.62 1.13 -2.44
C TYR A 5 -7.38 2.05 -1.24
N ALA A 6 -6.55 3.08 -1.35
CA ALA A 6 -6.35 4.02 -0.26
C ALA A 6 -7.68 4.71 0.09
N ASN A 7 -7.90 5.01 1.37
CA ASN A 7 -9.09 5.77 1.75
C ASN A 7 -9.00 7.23 1.24
N HIS A 8 -10.03 8.03 1.53
CA HIS A 8 -10.14 9.43 1.12
C HIS A 8 -8.97 10.34 1.56
N VAL A 9 -8.14 9.93 2.52
CA VAL A 9 -6.93 10.66 2.96
C VAL A 9 -5.62 9.91 2.63
N GLY A 10 -5.67 8.88 1.79
CA GLY A 10 -4.48 8.16 1.33
C GLY A 10 -3.94 7.11 2.30
N LEU A 11 -4.74 6.67 3.28
CA LEU A 11 -4.30 5.71 4.29
C LEU A 11 -4.74 4.27 3.97
N TYR A 12 -3.89 3.32 4.38
CA TYR A 12 -4.10 1.88 4.24
C TYR A 12 -4.26 1.17 5.60
N SER A 13 -5.04 0.09 5.60
CA SER A 13 -5.10 -0.90 6.67
C SER A 13 -4.03 -1.98 6.52
N GLU A 14 -3.98 -2.89 7.50
CA GLU A 14 -3.17 -4.11 7.43
C GLU A 14 -3.57 -5.00 6.25
N GLU A 15 -4.88 -5.20 6.10
CA GLU A 15 -5.46 -6.13 5.13
C GLU A 15 -6.66 -5.49 4.43
N ILE A 16 -6.98 -6.00 3.24
CA ILE A 16 -8.18 -5.63 2.49
C ILE A 16 -8.93 -6.93 2.18
N ASN A 17 -10.23 -6.95 2.43
CA ASN A 17 -11.08 -8.05 2.02
C ASN A 17 -11.15 -8.08 0.47
N PRO A 18 -10.77 -9.18 -0.20
CA PRO A 18 -10.74 -9.23 -1.66
C PRO A 18 -12.13 -9.17 -2.31
N ASP A 19 -13.18 -9.59 -1.60
CA ASP A 19 -14.56 -9.63 -2.11
C ASP A 19 -15.30 -8.32 -1.85
N THR A 20 -15.13 -7.72 -0.66
CA THR A 20 -15.86 -6.52 -0.23
C THR A 20 -15.06 -5.23 -0.37
N LEU A 21 -13.73 -5.33 -0.53
CA LEU A 21 -12.78 -4.21 -0.51
C LEU A 21 -12.73 -3.44 0.81
N GLU A 22 -13.28 -4.01 1.88
CA GLU A 22 -13.24 -3.42 3.21
C GLU A 22 -11.85 -3.52 3.82
N PHE A 23 -11.47 -2.47 4.54
CA PHE A 23 -10.26 -2.46 5.35
C PHE A 23 -10.43 -3.36 6.57
N MET A 24 -9.47 -4.25 6.77
CA MET A 24 -9.43 -5.19 7.89
C MET A 24 -8.14 -5.03 8.70
N GLY A 25 -8.21 -5.42 9.97
CA GLY A 25 -7.08 -5.34 10.90
C GLY A 25 -6.78 -3.91 11.36
N ASN A 26 -5.51 -3.67 11.69
CA ASN A 26 -5.05 -2.39 12.21
C ASN A 26 -5.21 -1.28 11.18
N PHE A 27 -5.62 -0.09 11.64
CA PHE A 27 -5.77 1.08 10.79
C PHE A 27 -5.46 2.39 11.55
N PRO A 28 -4.65 3.31 10.98
CA PRO A 28 -3.78 3.13 9.82
C PRO A 28 -2.58 2.25 10.16
N GLN A 29 -2.13 1.41 9.22
CA GLN A 29 -1.10 0.41 9.49
C GLN A 29 0.25 0.84 8.92
N ALA A 30 1.26 1.05 9.78
CA ALA A 30 2.54 1.62 9.39
C ALA A 30 3.37 0.75 8.41
N PHE A 31 3.36 -0.57 8.56
CA PHE A 31 4.12 -1.48 7.70
C PHE A 31 3.58 -1.60 6.27
N SER A 32 2.28 -1.45 6.04
CA SER A 32 1.63 -1.41 4.72
C SER A 32 2.10 -0.17 3.97
N HIS A 33 2.14 0.99 4.66
CA HIS A 33 2.69 2.22 4.09
C HIS A 33 4.19 2.08 3.81
N MET A 34 4.96 1.51 4.76
CA MET A 34 6.39 1.25 4.57
C MET A 34 6.63 0.31 3.38
N GLY A 35 5.85 -0.75 3.25
CA GLY A 35 5.92 -1.70 2.14
C GLY A 35 5.65 -1.04 0.80
N LEU A 36 4.65 -0.15 0.71
CA LEU A 36 4.37 0.62 -0.50
C LEU A 36 5.52 1.56 -0.87
N ILE A 37 6.09 2.28 0.10
CA ILE A 37 7.24 3.17 -0.12
C ILE A 37 8.45 2.37 -0.60
N MET A 38 8.75 1.25 0.05
CA MET A 38 9.85 0.38 -0.34
C MET A 38 9.64 -0.18 -1.74
N ALA A 39 8.43 -0.62 -2.08
CA ALA A 39 8.13 -1.11 -3.43
C ALA A 39 8.35 -0.02 -4.49
N ALA A 40 7.95 1.22 -4.22
CA ALA A 40 8.20 2.35 -5.12
C ALA A 40 9.71 2.62 -5.28
N PHE A 41 10.46 2.61 -4.18
CA PHE A 41 11.91 2.82 -4.19
C PHE A 41 12.66 1.72 -4.96
N GLU A 42 12.32 0.45 -4.74
CA GLU A 42 12.93 -0.67 -5.45
C GLU A 42 12.58 -0.68 -6.94
N LEU A 43 11.34 -0.30 -7.28
CA LEU A 43 10.93 -0.15 -8.67
C LEU A 43 11.72 0.96 -9.38
N ASP A 44 11.93 2.10 -8.71
CA ASP A 44 12.74 3.21 -9.21
C ASP A 44 14.17 2.77 -9.50
N ASN A 45 14.82 2.09 -8.54
CA ASN A 45 16.17 1.54 -8.72
C ASN A 45 16.25 0.56 -9.90
N ALA A 46 15.25 -0.32 -10.04
CA ALA A 46 15.21 -1.31 -11.11
C ALA A 46 15.02 -0.68 -12.51
N LEU A 47 14.34 0.46 -12.59
CA LEU A 47 14.10 1.18 -13.84
C LEU A 47 15.28 2.10 -14.23
N ASP A 48 15.95 2.69 -13.25
CA ASP A 48 17.10 3.58 -13.46
C ASP A 48 18.41 2.84 -13.81
N GLY A 49 18.40 1.50 -13.83
CA GLY A 49 19.51 0.68 -14.30
C GLY A 49 20.80 0.82 -13.49
N LYS A 50 20.69 1.08 -12.18
CA LYS A 50 21.81 0.95 -11.25
C LYS A 50 22.03 -0.49 -10.80
#